data_AF-A0A955YVE8-F1
#
_entry.id   AF-A0A955YVE8-F1
#
_cell.length_a   1.000
_cell.length_b   1.000
_cell.length_c   1.000
_cell.angle_alpha   90.00
_cell.angle_beta   90.00
_cell.angle_gamma   90.00
#
_symmetry.space_group_name_H-M   'P 1'
#
loop_
_entity.id
_entity.type
_entity.pdbx_description
1 polymer ?
#
loop_
_entity_poly.entity_id
_entity_poly.type
_entity_poly.pdbx_seq_one_letter_code
_entity_poly.pdbx_strand_id
1 'polypeptide(L)'
;MFVIDLRGNGGGDDSRAHQLAEVLRDAPATSGMARTHRRNSPEAYTLFLNTLDQIARKGDVLAPHLSTIYGRFSRWRDEARASHGTPPYLVEEDPQGVPPPGPNAYGGTIAILVDEGCASICESGLDVLRHHPRATVYGRRTGGYKTLRQ
;
A
#
# COMPACT_ATOMS: atom_id res chain seq x y z
N MET A 1 -13.55 -22.89 1.86
CA MET A 1 -12.44 -22.15 2.48
C MET A 1 -11.49 -21.74 1.37
N PHE A 2 -11.05 -20.49 1.38
CA PHE A 2 -10.11 -19.91 0.43
C PHE A 2 -8.85 -19.48 1.20
N VAL A 3 -7.66 -19.72 0.66
CA VAL A 3 -6.39 -19.37 1.29
C VAL A 3 -5.64 -18.41 0.39
N ILE A 4 -5.24 -17.26 0.94
CA ILE A 4 -4.40 -16.25 0.29
C ILE A 4 -3.05 -16.29 0.98
N ASP A 5 -2.02 -16.78 0.28
CA ASP A 5 -0.67 -16.84 0.83
C ASP A 5 0.13 -15.60 0.43
N LEU A 6 0.43 -14.75 1.40
CA LEU A 6 1.22 -13.53 1.25
C LEU A 6 2.61 -13.63 1.91
N ARG A 7 3.01 -14.83 2.34
CA ARG A 7 4.34 -15.06 2.91
C ARG A 7 5.42 -14.79 1.86
N GLY A 8 6.47 -14.08 2.25
CA GLY A 8 7.54 -13.66 1.35
C GLY A 8 7.15 -12.60 0.31
N ASN A 9 5.93 -12.04 0.36
CA ASN A 9 5.46 -11.07 -0.62
C ASN A 9 5.93 -9.63 -0.28
N GLY A 10 7.04 -9.20 -0.87
CA GLY A 10 7.60 -7.87 -0.64
C GLY A 10 6.78 -6.68 -1.19
N GLY A 11 5.63 -6.92 -1.81
CA GLY A 11 4.77 -5.89 -2.41
C GLY A 11 4.80 -5.87 -3.93
N GLY A 12 4.47 -4.72 -4.53
CA GLY A 12 4.30 -4.58 -5.98
C GLY A 12 3.35 -3.44 -6.35
N ASP A 13 2.23 -3.76 -7.00
CA ASP A 13 1.22 -2.80 -7.45
C ASP A 13 -0.05 -2.91 -6.59
N ASP A 14 -0.41 -1.81 -5.90
CA ASP A 14 -1.61 -1.70 -5.06
C ASP A 14 -2.90 -2.03 -5.82
N SER A 15 -2.95 -1.77 -7.14
CA SER A 15 -4.15 -1.96 -7.94
C SER A 15 -4.64 -3.41 -7.91
N ARG A 16 -3.72 -4.38 -7.82
CA ARG A 16 -4.04 -5.81 -7.80
C ARG A 16 -4.63 -6.25 -6.47
N ALA A 17 -4.13 -5.69 -5.37
CA ALA A 17 -4.67 -5.98 -4.06
C ALA A 17 -6.08 -5.40 -3.89
N HIS A 18 -6.30 -4.18 -4.41
CA HIS A 18 -7.64 -3.58 -4.44
C HIS A 18 -8.60 -4.40 -5.30
N GLN A 19 -8.21 -4.78 -6.52
CA GLN A 19 -9.03 -5.64 -7.39
C GLN A 19 -9.41 -6.96 -6.72
N LEU A 20 -8.46 -7.63 -6.06
CA LEU A 20 -8.75 -8.87 -5.34
C LEU A 20 -9.77 -8.65 -4.22
N ALA A 21 -9.60 -7.59 -3.42
CA ALA A 21 -10.53 -7.27 -2.36
C ALA A 21 -11.91 -6.87 -2.88
N GLU A 22 -11.98 -6.14 -3.99
CA GLU A 22 -13.23 -5.77 -4.65
C GLU A 22 -14.02 -6.99 -5.09
N VAL A 23 -13.34 -7.95 -5.73
CA VAL A 23 -13.97 -9.22 -6.15
C VAL A 23 -14.45 -10.03 -4.95
N LEU A 24 -13.65 -10.12 -3.88
CA LEU A 24 -14.03 -10.89 -2.69
C LEU A 24 -15.19 -10.24 -1.94
N ARG A 25 -15.27 -8.91 -1.90
CA ARG A 25 -16.31 -8.16 -1.17
C ARG A 25 -17.53 -7.84 -2.01
N ASP A 26 -17.45 -7.93 -3.33
CA ASP A 26 -18.42 -7.36 -4.27
C ASP A 26 -18.74 -5.88 -3.97
N ALA A 27 -17.71 -5.11 -3.62
CA ALA A 27 -17.81 -3.71 -3.22
C ALA A 27 -16.47 -3.00 -3.41
N PRO A 28 -16.41 -1.67 -3.57
CA PRO A 28 -15.16 -0.92 -3.66
C PRO A 28 -14.20 -1.25 -2.51
N ALA A 29 -12.93 -1.43 -2.83
CA ALA A 29 -11.89 -1.66 -1.85
C ALA A 29 -11.53 -0.35 -1.14
N THR A 30 -11.63 -0.33 0.19
CA THR A 30 -11.11 0.78 1.00
C THR A 30 -10.04 0.26 1.96
N SER A 31 -8.99 1.05 2.14
CA SER A 31 -7.85 0.66 3.00
C SER A 31 -8.19 0.73 4.49
N GLY A 32 -9.36 1.28 4.85
CA GLY A 32 -9.75 1.58 6.22
C GLY A 32 -8.83 2.61 6.91
N MET A 33 -7.83 3.16 6.21
CA MET A 33 -6.97 4.21 6.73
C MET A 33 -7.70 5.54 6.68
N ALA A 34 -8.22 5.97 7.82
CA ALA A 34 -8.93 7.25 7.91
C ALA A 34 -8.05 8.45 7.51
N ARG A 35 -6.72 8.37 7.71
CA ARG A 35 -5.81 9.47 7.44
C ARG A 35 -4.37 9.00 7.19
N THR A 36 -3.77 9.48 6.10
CA THR A 36 -2.35 9.31 5.76
C THR A 36 -1.64 10.65 5.84
N HIS A 37 -0.60 10.73 6.65
CA HIS A 37 0.28 11.90 6.72
C HIS A 37 1.57 11.63 5.95
N ARG A 38 1.76 12.33 4.84
CA ARG A 38 2.98 12.24 4.04
C ARG A 38 3.77 13.52 4.17
N ARG A 39 5.06 13.43 4.56
CA ARG A 39 5.96 14.60 4.52
C ARG A 39 6.05 15.11 3.09
N ASN A 40 5.81 16.40 2.91
CA ASN A 40 5.77 17.07 1.62
C ASN A 40 6.87 18.12 1.55
N SER A 41 8.11 17.65 1.62
CA SER A 41 9.30 18.50 1.52
C SER A 41 10.26 17.95 0.47
N PRO A 42 11.07 18.81 -0.16
CA PRO A 42 12.11 18.37 -1.09
C PRO A 42 13.05 17.31 -0.50
N GLU A 43 13.37 17.40 0.79
CA GLU A 43 14.25 16.49 1.51
C GLU A 43 13.60 15.10 1.66
N ALA A 44 12.31 15.06 1.99
CA ALA A 44 11.57 13.80 2.10
C ALA A 44 11.52 13.07 0.74
N TYR A 45 11.25 13.80 -0.34
CA TYR A 45 11.26 13.23 -1.69
C TYR A 45 12.66 12.81 -2.13
N THR A 46 13.69 13.59 -1.79
CA THR A 46 15.09 13.24 -2.08
C THR A 46 15.51 11.96 -1.35
N LEU A 47 15.13 11.80 -0.08
CA LEU A 47 15.40 10.59 0.68
C LEU A 47 14.75 9.36 0.02
N PHE A 48 13.50 9.49 -0.45
CA PHE A 48 12.82 8.41 -1.15
C PHE A 48 13.49 8.06 -2.48
N LEU A 49 13.87 9.05 -3.29
CA LEU A 49 14.59 8.85 -4.55
C LEU A 49 15.95 8.15 -4.32
N ASN A 50 16.68 8.52 -3.26
CA ASN A 50 17.91 7.84 -2.88
C ASN A 50 17.69 6.35 -2.56
N THR A 51 16.57 6.01 -1.92
CA THR A 51 16.21 4.61 -1.68
C THR A 51 15.94 3.87 -3.00
N LEU A 52 15.23 4.49 -3.94
CA LEU A 52 15.02 3.90 -5.27
C LEU A 52 16.34 3.70 -6.02
N ASP A 53 17.25 4.66 -5.95
CA ASP A 53 18.59 4.55 -6.55
C ASP A 53 19.39 3.41 -5.92
N GLN A 54 19.30 3.21 -4.61
CA GLN A 54 19.94 2.07 -3.94
C GLN A 54 19.36 0.73 -4.39
N ILE A 55 18.03 0.64 -4.54
CA ILE A 55 17.36 -0.56 -5.05
C ILE A 55 17.82 -0.82 -6.49
N ALA A 56 17.84 0.21 -7.33
CA ALA A 56 18.28 0.15 -8.72
C ALA A 56 19.74 -0.31 -8.86
N ARG A 57 20.63 0.08 -7.93
CA ARG A 57 22.03 -0.34 -7.93
C ARG A 57 22.23 -1.78 -7.46
N LYS A 58 21.28 -2.32 -6.68
CA LYS A 58 21.34 -3.69 -6.14
C LYS A 58 20.64 -4.72 -7.01
N GLY A 59 19.76 -4.30 -7.92
CA GLY A 59 19.04 -5.17 -8.87
C GLY A 59 19.40 -4.85 -10.32
N ASP A 60 19.45 -5.86 -11.17
CA ASP A 60 20.00 -5.72 -12.54
C ASP A 60 19.16 -4.87 -13.52
N VAL A 61 17.91 -4.52 -13.21
CA VAL A 61 17.11 -3.65 -14.09
C VAL A 61 16.08 -2.90 -13.23
N LEU A 62 16.01 -1.57 -13.36
CA LEU A 62 14.83 -0.81 -12.93
C LEU A 62 13.63 -1.31 -13.75
N ALA A 63 12.82 -2.19 -13.17
CA ALA A 63 11.56 -2.61 -13.79
C ALA A 63 10.78 -1.36 -14.26
N PRO A 64 10.07 -1.39 -15.41
CA PRO A 64 9.38 -0.21 -15.96
C PRO A 64 8.46 0.54 -14.98
N HIS A 65 8.00 -0.13 -13.93
CA HIS A 65 7.25 0.49 -12.84
C HIS A 65 8.09 1.46 -11.99
N LEU A 66 9.35 1.12 -11.70
CA LEU A 66 10.23 1.95 -10.87
C LEU A 66 10.60 3.27 -11.57
N SER A 67 10.76 3.28 -12.90
CA SER A 67 11.00 4.54 -13.63
C SER A 67 9.80 5.48 -13.57
N THR A 68 8.58 4.93 -13.62
CA THR A 68 7.34 5.70 -13.44
C THR A 68 7.23 6.29 -12.04
N ILE A 69 7.57 5.50 -11.01
CA ILE A 69 7.64 5.99 -9.62
C ILE A 69 8.71 7.10 -9.53
N TYR A 70 9.91 6.86 -10.04
CA TYR A 70 11.01 7.81 -9.99
C TYR A 70 10.65 9.15 -10.62
N GLY A 71 10.05 9.14 -11.82
CA GLY A 71 9.61 10.36 -12.51
C GLY A 71 8.55 11.12 -11.72
N ARG A 72 7.57 10.41 -11.13
CA ARG A 72 6.53 11.03 -10.29
C ARG A 72 7.13 11.74 -9.08
N PHE A 73 7.99 11.06 -8.33
CA PHE A 73 8.59 11.61 -7.11
C PHE A 73 9.63 12.71 -7.40
N SER A 74 10.31 12.65 -8.54
CA SER A 74 11.20 13.73 -9.00
C SER A 74 10.41 15.01 -9.29
N ARG A 75 9.26 14.91 -9.97
CA ARG A 75 8.39 16.08 -10.21
C ARG A 75 7.88 16.67 -8.90
N TRP A 76 7.37 15.85 -7.99
CA TRP A 76 6.90 16.33 -6.68
C TRP A 76 8.00 17.00 -5.85
N ARG A 77 9.25 16.51 -5.92
CA ARG A 77 10.40 17.18 -5.31
C ARG A 77 10.59 18.59 -5.88
N ASP A 78 10.58 18.71 -7.20
CA ASP A 78 10.86 19.98 -7.88
C ASP A 78 9.71 20.99 -7.68
N GLU A 79 8.46 20.52 -7.67
CA GLU A 79 7.28 21.30 -7.28
C GLU A 79 7.37 21.79 -5.83
N ALA A 80 7.75 20.91 -4.89
CA ALA A 80 7.95 21.28 -3.48
C ALA A 80 9.10 22.27 -3.29
N ARG A 81 10.14 22.24 -4.13
CA ARG A 81 11.22 23.24 -4.12
C ARG A 81 10.77 24.60 -4.64
N ALA A 82 9.95 24.61 -5.68
CA ALA A 82 9.45 25.83 -6.29
C ALA A 82 8.36 26.52 -5.45
N SER A 83 7.68 25.76 -4.59
CA SER A 83 6.61 26.26 -3.74
C SER A 83 7.14 26.76 -2.39
N HIS A 84 7.22 28.08 -2.21
CA HIS A 84 7.66 28.72 -0.96
C HIS A 84 6.66 28.63 0.21
N GLY A 85 5.58 27.84 0.10
CA GLY A 85 4.52 27.77 1.10
C GLY A 85 3.75 26.45 1.12
N THR A 86 4.33 25.37 0.60
CA THR A 86 3.67 24.06 0.67
C THR A 86 3.58 23.59 2.12
N PRO A 87 2.42 23.10 2.57
CA PRO A 87 2.31 22.55 3.92
C PRO A 87 3.31 21.41 4.11
N PRO A 88 3.93 21.29 5.31
CA PRO A 88 4.99 20.31 5.57
C PRO A 88 4.51 18.86 5.45
N TYR A 89 3.19 18.66 5.45
CA TYR A 89 2.55 17.39 5.24
C TYR A 89 1.41 17.52 4.22
N LEU A 90 1.30 16.54 3.34
CA LEU A 90 0.07 16.23 2.65
C LEU A 90 -0.71 15.26 3.53
N VAL A 91 -1.93 15.66 3.88
CA VAL A 91 -2.87 14.82 4.61
C VAL A 91 -3.86 14.30 3.60
N GLU A 92 -3.83 13.00 3.34
CA GLU A 92 -4.82 12.32 2.54
C GLU A 92 -5.79 11.66 3.51
N GLU A 93 -7.06 12.08 3.48
CA GLU A 93 -8.13 11.45 4.24
C GLU A 93 -8.85 10.47 3.32
N ASP A 94 -9.12 9.26 3.82
CA ASP A 94 -10.08 8.36 3.20
C ASP A 94 -11.41 8.56 3.96
N PRO A 95 -12.31 9.43 3.45
CA PRO A 95 -13.52 9.79 4.18
C PRO A 95 -14.53 8.64 4.24
N GLN A 96 -14.30 7.55 3.50
CA GLN A 96 -15.23 6.46 3.39
C GLN A 96 -14.82 5.32 4.30
N GLY A 97 -15.63 5.10 5.34
CA GLY A 97 -15.61 3.84 6.08
C GLY A 97 -15.78 2.65 5.12
N VAL A 98 -15.43 1.46 5.60
CA VAL A 98 -15.54 0.24 4.82
C VAL A 98 -16.99 0.01 4.39
N PRO A 99 -17.31 -0.01 3.07
CA PRO A 99 -18.67 -0.22 2.60
C PRO A 99 -19.17 -1.63 2.98
N PRO A 100 -20.48 -1.84 3.16
CA PRO A 100 -21.01 -3.18 3.39
C PRO A 100 -20.67 -4.11 2.21
N PRO A 101 -20.49 -5.42 2.44
CA PRO A 101 -20.30 -6.38 1.35
C PRO A 101 -21.47 -6.37 0.37
N GLY A 102 -21.18 -6.52 -0.92
CA GLY A 102 -22.20 -6.66 -1.95
C GLY A 102 -22.89 -8.03 -1.95
N PRO A 103 -23.97 -8.18 -2.74
CA PRO A 103 -24.77 -9.40 -2.80
C PRO A 103 -23.98 -10.64 -3.26
N ASN A 104 -22.89 -10.46 -4.02
CA ASN A 104 -22.05 -11.55 -4.53
C ASN A 104 -20.74 -11.72 -3.74
N ALA A 105 -20.63 -11.12 -2.55
CA ALA A 105 -19.44 -11.28 -1.72
C ALA A 105 -19.14 -12.75 -1.43
N TYR A 106 -17.85 -13.10 -1.37
CA TYR A 106 -17.44 -14.47 -1.11
C TYR A 106 -17.94 -14.97 0.26
N GLY A 107 -18.84 -15.96 0.21
CA GLY A 107 -19.45 -16.54 1.41
C GLY A 107 -18.58 -17.56 2.14
N GLY A 108 -17.39 -17.92 1.67
CA GLY A 108 -16.54 -18.86 2.41
C GLY A 108 -15.67 -18.17 3.47
N THR A 109 -15.08 -18.97 4.36
CA THR A 109 -13.96 -18.52 5.21
C THR A 109 -12.74 -18.21 4.33
N ILE A 110 -12.07 -17.10 4.61
CA ILE A 110 -10.83 -16.68 3.96
C ILE A 110 -9.71 -16.71 5.01
N ALA A 111 -8.65 -17.48 4.76
CA ALA A 111 -7.44 -17.46 5.56
C ALA A 111 -6.34 -16.71 4.80
N ILE A 112 -5.73 -15.71 5.45
CA ILE A 112 -4.64 -14.91 4.87
C ILE A 112 -3.36 -15.27 5.63
N LEU A 113 -2.36 -15.81 4.94
CA LEU A 113 -1.08 -16.20 5.54
C LEU A 113 -0.04 -15.09 5.34
N VAL A 114 0.63 -14.68 6.40
CA VAL A 114 1.64 -13.59 6.37
C VAL A 114 2.89 -13.96 7.16
N ASP A 115 4.01 -13.34 6.81
CA ASP A 115 5.27 -13.41 7.55
C ASP A 115 6.03 -12.08 7.45
N GLU A 116 7.26 -12.05 7.98
CA GLU A 116 8.15 -10.88 7.90
C GLU A 116 8.49 -10.43 6.48
N GLY A 117 8.29 -11.28 5.48
CA GLY A 117 8.47 -10.96 4.07
C GLY A 117 7.30 -10.23 3.44
N CYS A 118 6.11 -10.24 4.06
CA CYS A 118 5.01 -9.39 3.65
C CYS A 118 5.35 -7.93 3.97
N ALA A 119 5.67 -7.12 2.95
CA ALA A 119 6.12 -5.75 3.14
C ALA A 119 5.50 -4.79 2.12
N SER A 120 5.54 -3.49 2.43
CA SER A 120 5.14 -2.41 1.54
C SER A 120 3.70 -2.61 1.06
N ILE A 121 3.49 -2.79 -0.23
CA ILE A 121 2.18 -2.96 -0.86
C ILE A 121 1.47 -4.25 -0.42
N CYS A 122 2.20 -5.27 0.01
CA CYS A 122 1.58 -6.44 0.65
C CYS A 122 0.80 -6.02 1.91
N GLU A 123 1.36 -5.10 2.70
CA GLU A 123 0.72 -4.58 3.92
C GLU A 123 -0.50 -3.71 3.58
N SER A 124 -0.44 -2.94 2.48
CA SER A 124 -1.62 -2.24 1.96
C SER A 124 -2.72 -3.20 1.53
N GLY A 125 -2.39 -4.26 0.81
CA GLY A 125 -3.36 -5.29 0.43
C GLY A 125 -3.95 -6.02 1.63
N LEU A 126 -3.11 -6.35 2.62
CA LEU A 126 -3.55 -6.94 3.88
C LEU A 126 -4.53 -6.03 4.63
N ASP A 127 -4.26 -4.72 4.67
CA ASP A 127 -5.16 -3.74 5.27
C ASP A 127 -6.54 -3.75 4.58
N VAL A 128 -6.62 -3.87 3.26
CA VAL A 128 -7.92 -3.96 2.58
C VAL A 128 -8.60 -5.31 2.85
N LEU A 129 -7.86 -6.41 2.69
CA LEU A 129 -8.39 -7.78 2.77
C LEU A 129 -8.92 -8.14 4.17
N ARG A 130 -8.28 -7.66 5.23
CA ARG A 130 -8.71 -7.94 6.62
C ARG A 130 -10.08 -7.36 6.96
N HIS A 131 -10.58 -6.40 6.18
CA HIS A 131 -11.91 -5.83 6.41
C HIS A 131 -13.04 -6.72 5.88
N HIS A 132 -12.73 -7.81 5.15
CA HIS A 132 -13.75 -8.75 4.74
C HIS A 132 -14.28 -9.51 5.98
N PRO A 133 -15.60 -9.59 6.23
CA PRO A 133 -16.17 -10.12 7.48
C PRO A 133 -15.87 -11.61 7.76
N ARG A 134 -15.36 -12.33 6.75
CA ARG A 134 -14.98 -13.75 6.83
C ARG A 134 -13.47 -13.99 6.68
N ALA A 135 -12.67 -12.93 6.69
CA ALA A 135 -11.22 -13.04 6.59
C ALA A 135 -10.55 -13.10 7.96
N THR A 136 -9.62 -14.04 8.11
CA THR A 136 -8.76 -14.18 9.30
C THR A 136 -7.31 -14.22 8.85
N VAL A 137 -6.47 -13.42 9.53
CA VAL A 137 -5.02 -13.36 9.27
C VAL A 137 -4.29 -14.34 10.18
N TYR A 138 -3.36 -15.11 9.62
CA TYR A 138 -2.53 -16.08 10.31
C TYR A 138 -1.05 -15.84 9.98
N GLY A 139 -0.17 -15.98 10.97
CA GLY A 139 1.29 -15.95 10.76
C GLY A 139 2.04 -15.01 11.69
N ARG A 140 3.15 -14.44 11.20
CA ARG A 140 4.06 -13.55 11.96
C ARG A 140 3.79 -12.08 11.62
N ARG A 141 4.46 -11.15 12.31
CA ARG A 141 4.39 -9.72 11.99
C ARG A 141 4.96 -9.48 10.59
N THR A 142 4.31 -8.59 9.83
CA THR A 142 4.78 -8.10 8.53
C THR A 142 6.06 -7.28 8.68
N GLY A 143 6.67 -6.93 7.55
CA GLY A 143 7.93 -6.18 7.50
C GLY A 143 7.89 -4.78 8.11
N GLY A 144 6.70 -4.18 8.31
CA GLY A 144 6.54 -2.89 8.98
C GLY A 144 6.91 -1.69 8.11
N TYR A 145 6.79 -1.80 6.79
CA TYR A 145 7.14 -0.73 5.85
C TYR A 145 5.99 0.27 5.70
N LYS A 146 4.77 -0.13 6.10
CA LYS A 146 3.64 0.77 6.28
C LYS A 146 3.59 1.27 7.73
N THR A 147 3.97 2.53 7.96
CA THR A 147 3.76 3.19 9.27
C THR A 147 2.28 3.49 9.48
N LEU A 148 1.55 2.52 10.03
CA LEU A 148 0.24 2.75 10.61
C LEU A 148 0.46 3.23 12.06
N ARG A 149 0.12 4.49 12.35
CA ARG A 149 -0.16 4.86 13.75
C ARG A 149 -1.55 4.30 14.04
N GLN A 150 -1.60 3.23 14.84
CA GLN A 150 -2.83 2.79 15.50
C GLN A 150 -3.25 3.83 16.55
#